data_AF-A0A154PKV3-F1
#
_entry.id   AF-A0A154PKV3-F1
#
_cell.length_a   1.000
_cell.length_b   1.000
_cell.length_c   1.000
_cell.angle_alpha   90.00
_cell.angle_beta   90.00
_cell.angle_gamma   90.00
#
_symmetry.space_group_name_H-M   'P 1'
#
loop_
_entity.id
_entity.type
_entity.pdbx_description
1 polymer ?
#
loop_
_entity_poly.entity_id
_entity_poly.type
_entity_poly.pdbx_seq_one_letter_code
_entity_poly.pdbx_strand_id
1 'polypeptide(L)'
;MTNLERLKGCLAGYPDMLTRNMPLKETNCTSAWTVLQSLYNNKRILVQHQLNHLEALPLIRTRSVEELKALRTWDTVTALTVLGHSVDRSADWLVPQTVNRLDEQTRMKWQLSLGTTTEPTSLDRVKSFLDARILAVEAASCIPVPRSATSHVCQRSQSRCTSYQQKIRPVKPAIFVRDCITFSVAYGTRT
;
A
#
# COMPACT_ATOMS: atom_id res chain seq x y z
N MET A 1 4.64 -25.10 23.03
CA MET A 1 4.42 -24.78 21.61
C MET A 1 5.76 -24.49 20.99
N THR A 2 6.20 -25.33 20.07
CA THR A 2 7.48 -25.13 19.37
C THR A 2 7.32 -24.08 18.26
N ASN A 3 8.39 -23.33 17.94
CA ASN A 3 8.35 -22.29 16.89
C ASN A 3 7.85 -22.81 15.53
N LEU A 4 8.11 -24.09 15.24
CA LEU A 4 7.66 -24.77 14.02
C LEU A 4 6.15 -25.05 14.00
N GLU A 5 5.52 -25.34 15.14
CA GLU A 5 4.05 -25.51 15.23
C GLU A 5 3.33 -24.20 14.91
N ARG A 6 3.84 -23.07 15.43
CA ARG A 6 3.34 -21.73 15.09
C ARG A 6 3.49 -21.43 13.60
N LEU A 7 4.66 -21.75 13.03
CA LEU A 7 4.92 -21.58 11.60
C LEU A 7 3.90 -22.36 10.76
N LYS A 8 3.74 -23.67 11.01
CA LYS A 8 2.79 -24.52 10.28
C LYS A 8 1.34 -24.04 10.41
N GLY A 9 0.95 -23.53 11.58
CA GLY A 9 -0.39 -22.94 11.79
C GLY A 9 -0.67 -21.66 11.00
N CYS A 10 0.37 -20.98 10.51
CA CYS A 10 0.26 -19.77 9.70
C CYS A 10 0.33 -20.03 8.18
N LEU A 11 0.68 -21.24 7.74
CA LEU A 11 0.81 -21.57 6.31
C LEU A 11 -0.49 -22.15 5.76
N ALA A 12 -0.81 -21.83 4.51
CA ALA A 12 -1.97 -22.39 3.81
C ALA A 12 -1.64 -22.63 2.34
N GLY A 13 -2.14 -23.74 1.77
CA GLY A 13 -1.98 -24.07 0.36
C GLY A 13 -0.64 -24.73 0.03
N TYR A 14 0.00 -24.29 -1.06
CA TYR A 14 1.27 -24.85 -1.57
C TYR A 14 2.44 -24.87 -0.55
N PRO A 15 2.64 -23.83 0.29
CA PRO A 15 3.70 -23.82 1.32
C PRO A 15 3.44 -24.80 2.48
N ASP A 16 2.18 -25.03 2.83
CA ASP A 16 1.79 -26.00 3.86
C ASP A 16 2.10 -27.43 3.39
N MET A 17 1.79 -27.75 2.12
CA MET A 17 2.13 -29.04 1.52
C MET A 17 3.63 -29.36 1.57
N LEU A 18 4.49 -28.34 1.38
CA LEU A 18 5.95 -28.50 1.39
C LEU A 18 6.53 -28.66 2.80
N THR A 19 5.88 -28.09 3.82
CA THR A 19 6.36 -28.13 5.21
C THR A 19 5.67 -29.19 6.07
N ARG A 20 4.54 -29.75 5.59
CA ARG A 20 3.76 -30.83 6.22
C ARG A 20 4.62 -32.00 6.69
N ASN A 21 5.51 -32.48 5.82
CA ASN A 21 6.28 -33.71 6.04
C ASN A 21 7.51 -33.51 6.94
N MET A 22 7.81 -32.28 7.38
CA MET A 22 8.95 -32.04 8.26
C MET A 22 8.63 -32.40 9.71
N PRO A 23 9.47 -33.20 10.39
CA PRO A 23 9.27 -33.55 11.80
C PRO A 23 9.38 -32.31 12.72
N LEU A 24 8.66 -32.32 13.85
CA LEU A 24 8.65 -31.25 14.84
C LEU A 24 9.96 -31.20 15.66
N LYS A 25 11.03 -30.70 15.04
CA LYS A 25 12.35 -30.51 15.65
C LYS A 25 12.83 -29.08 15.43
N GLU A 26 13.55 -28.53 16.40
CA GLU A 26 14.01 -27.13 16.36
C GLU A 26 14.96 -26.87 15.18
N THR A 27 15.79 -27.86 14.82
CA THR A 27 16.65 -27.87 13.61
C THR A 27 15.88 -27.82 12.31
N ASN A 28 14.60 -28.24 12.32
CA ASN A 28 13.76 -28.24 11.13
C ASN A 28 13.01 -26.92 10.95
N CYS A 29 13.00 -26.05 11.97
CA CYS A 29 12.44 -24.71 11.85
C CYS A 29 13.27 -23.85 10.91
N THR A 30 14.60 -23.91 11.02
CA THR A 30 15.52 -23.24 10.10
C THR A 30 15.38 -23.80 8.69
N SER A 31 15.33 -25.13 8.51
CA SER A 31 15.12 -25.73 7.19
C SER A 31 13.77 -25.37 6.57
N ALA A 32 12.67 -25.39 7.35
CA ALA A 32 11.36 -24.96 6.88
C ALA A 32 11.36 -23.48 6.48
N TRP A 33 12.02 -22.63 7.26
CA TRP A 33 12.19 -21.21 6.96
C TRP A 33 13.00 -20.98 5.69
N THR A 34 14.09 -21.73 5.46
CA THR A 34 14.88 -21.67 4.22
C THR A 34 14.07 -22.12 3.01
N VAL A 35 13.25 -23.16 3.13
CA VAL A 35 12.33 -23.60 2.06
C VAL A 35 11.27 -22.53 1.79
N LEU A 36 10.70 -21.91 2.82
CA LEU A 36 9.78 -20.79 2.62
C LEU A 36 10.47 -19.59 1.98
N GLN A 37 11.68 -19.26 2.42
CA GLN A 37 12.49 -18.21 1.79
C GLN A 37 12.76 -18.54 0.32
N SER A 38 13.12 -19.77 -0.06
CA SER A 38 13.34 -20.08 -1.47
C SER A 38 12.06 -20.00 -2.32
N LEU A 39 10.91 -20.34 -1.74
CA LEU A 39 9.60 -20.23 -2.40
C LEU A 39 9.14 -18.78 -2.56
N TYR A 40 9.29 -17.98 -1.51
CA TYR A 40 8.76 -16.61 -1.46
C TYR A 40 9.75 -15.53 -1.88
N ASN A 41 11.05 -15.83 -1.85
CA ASN A 41 12.11 -14.91 -2.30
C ASN A 41 12.42 -15.08 -3.79
N ASN A 42 11.41 -15.45 -4.59
CA ASN A 42 11.53 -15.41 -6.03
C ASN A 42 11.56 -13.95 -6.49
N LYS A 43 12.78 -13.39 -6.57
CA LYS A 43 13.02 -12.00 -6.95
C LYS A 43 12.31 -11.62 -8.25
N ARG A 44 12.23 -12.53 -9.23
CA ARG A 44 11.52 -12.28 -10.50
C ARG A 44 10.04 -11.97 -10.26
N ILE A 45 9.37 -12.74 -9.40
CA ILE A 45 7.95 -12.52 -9.10
C ILE A 45 7.76 -11.25 -8.29
N LEU A 46 8.64 -10.98 -7.31
CA LEU A 46 8.57 -9.77 -6.49
C LEU A 46 8.76 -8.50 -7.34
N VAL A 47 9.75 -8.51 -8.22
CA VAL A 47 10.00 -7.42 -9.17
C VAL A 47 8.82 -7.26 -10.11
N GLN A 48 8.31 -8.34 -10.70
CA GLN A 48 7.14 -8.27 -11.57
C GLN A 48 5.91 -7.71 -10.84
N HIS A 49 5.71 -8.08 -9.57
CA HIS A 49 4.62 -7.56 -8.76
C HIS A 49 4.75 -6.05 -8.54
N GLN A 50 5.95 -5.58 -8.19
CA GLN A 50 6.22 -4.15 -8.06
C GLN A 50 6.02 -3.40 -9.38
N LEU A 51 6.50 -3.93 -10.50
CA LEU A 51 6.32 -3.32 -11.82
C LEU A 51 4.84 -3.25 -12.22
N ASN A 52 4.09 -4.35 -12.04
CA ASN A 52 2.64 -4.38 -12.29
C ASN A 52 1.90 -3.36 -11.42
N HIS A 53 2.36 -3.13 -10.18
CA HIS A 53 1.79 -2.12 -9.31
C HIS A 53 2.03 -0.70 -9.84
N LEU A 54 3.21 -0.42 -10.40
CA LEU A 54 3.50 0.87 -11.05
C LEU A 54 2.73 1.07 -12.36
N GLU A 55 2.42 -0.02 -13.08
CA GLU A 55 1.63 0.03 -14.31
C GLU A 55 0.14 0.24 -14.01
N ALA A 56 -0.38 -0.47 -13.01
CA ALA A 56 -1.78 -0.47 -12.60
C ALA A 56 -2.15 0.64 -11.61
N LEU A 57 -1.53 1.83 -11.73
CA LEU A 57 -1.86 2.95 -10.85
C LEU A 57 -3.32 3.39 -11.05
N PRO A 58 -4.09 3.56 -9.95
CA PRO A 58 -5.49 3.95 -10.02
C PRO A 58 -5.62 5.39 -10.53
N LEU A 59 -6.64 5.65 -11.35
CA LEU A 59 -7.02 7.02 -11.70
C LEU A 59 -7.78 7.62 -10.52
N ILE A 60 -7.28 8.74 -9.98
CA ILE A 60 -7.96 9.46 -8.90
C ILE A 60 -9.22 10.10 -9.46
N ARG A 61 -10.36 9.79 -8.84
CA ARG A 61 -11.68 10.36 -9.17
C ARG A 61 -12.25 11.13 -7.99
N THR A 62 -11.92 10.70 -6.79
CA THR A 62 -12.44 11.24 -5.54
C THR A 62 -11.28 11.93 -4.81
N ARG A 63 -11.50 13.11 -4.22
CA ARG A 63 -10.46 13.81 -3.44
C ARG A 63 -10.21 13.16 -2.07
N SER A 64 -10.14 11.84 -2.03
CA SER A 64 -9.90 11.06 -0.82
C SER A 64 -8.40 10.92 -0.57
N VAL A 65 -8.04 10.89 0.71
CA VAL A 65 -6.67 10.70 1.19
C VAL A 65 -6.14 9.34 0.76
N GLU A 66 -6.99 8.32 0.78
CA GLU A 66 -6.66 6.94 0.42
C GLU A 66 -6.29 6.82 -1.06
N GLU A 67 -7.04 7.48 -1.95
CA GLU A 67 -6.73 7.50 -3.39
C GLU A 67 -5.40 8.20 -3.68
N LEU A 68 -5.10 9.32 -2.99
CA LEU A 68 -3.82 10.02 -3.12
C LEU A 68 -2.65 9.19 -2.60
N LYS A 69 -2.84 8.50 -1.46
CA LYS A 69 -1.83 7.58 -0.91
C LYS A 69 -1.58 6.38 -1.84
N ALA A 70 -2.59 5.94 -2.60
CA ALA A 70 -2.42 4.85 -3.58
C ALA A 70 -1.53 5.24 -4.78
N LEU A 71 -1.37 6.53 -5.08
CA LEU A 71 -0.43 7.01 -6.10
C LEU A 71 1.03 7.08 -5.63
N ARG A 72 1.31 6.61 -4.41
CA ARG A 72 2.64 6.66 -3.81
C ARG A 72 3.58 5.63 -4.45
N THR A 73 4.11 5.98 -5.61
CA THR A 73 4.96 5.10 -6.43
C THR A 73 6.36 4.91 -5.87
N TRP A 74 6.82 5.82 -5.00
CA TRP A 74 8.19 5.79 -4.49
C TRP A 74 8.46 4.70 -3.46
N ASP A 75 7.45 4.21 -2.75
CA ASP A 75 7.59 3.03 -1.89
C ASP A 75 7.95 1.81 -2.76
N THR A 76 7.27 1.66 -3.89
CA THR A 76 7.50 0.60 -4.87
C THR A 76 8.87 0.73 -5.53
N VAL A 77 9.31 1.95 -5.86
CA VAL A 77 10.68 2.19 -6.36
C VAL A 77 11.73 1.81 -5.31
N THR A 78 11.50 2.16 -4.04
CA THR A 78 12.40 1.78 -2.94
C THR A 78 12.41 0.27 -2.71
N ALA A 79 11.26 -0.40 -2.86
CA ALA A 79 11.21 -1.86 -2.81
C ALA A 79 12.02 -2.49 -3.97
N LEU A 80 11.94 -1.93 -5.18
CA LEU A 80 12.72 -2.39 -6.34
C LEU A 80 14.23 -2.22 -6.13
N THR A 81 14.67 -1.09 -5.55
CA THR A 81 16.10 -0.89 -5.23
C THR A 81 16.61 -1.90 -4.21
N VAL A 82 15.82 -2.19 -3.16
CA VAL A 82 16.14 -3.24 -2.17
C VAL A 82 16.22 -4.62 -2.82
N LEU A 83 15.40 -4.89 -3.84
CA LEU A 83 15.44 -6.14 -4.61
C LEU A 83 16.62 -6.23 -5.60
N GLY A 84 17.44 -5.18 -5.70
CA GLY A 84 18.59 -5.11 -6.61
C GLY A 84 18.22 -4.71 -8.05
N HIS A 85 17.01 -4.20 -8.26
CA HIS A 85 16.56 -3.64 -9.52
C HIS A 85 16.44 -2.11 -9.39
N SER A 86 17.56 -1.39 -9.53
CA SER A 86 17.50 0.07 -9.63
C SER A 86 16.86 0.47 -10.96
N VAL A 87 15.91 1.40 -10.90
CA VAL A 87 15.31 2.00 -12.08
C VAL A 87 16.05 3.29 -12.37
N ASP A 88 17.21 3.17 -13.01
CA ASP A 88 17.95 4.32 -13.51
C ASP A 88 17.06 5.02 -14.53
N ARG A 89 16.70 6.29 -14.28
CA ARG A 89 15.67 7.08 -15.01
C ARG A 89 14.22 6.79 -14.65
N SER A 90 13.94 6.40 -13.40
CA SER A 90 12.55 6.38 -12.92
C SER A 90 11.85 7.74 -13.11
N ALA A 91 12.57 8.86 -13.03
CA ALA A 91 11.99 10.19 -13.23
C ALA A 91 11.34 10.36 -14.63
N ASP A 92 11.97 9.87 -15.69
CA ASP A 92 11.55 10.12 -17.08
C ASP A 92 10.16 9.56 -17.39
N TRP A 93 9.83 8.39 -16.85
CA TRP A 93 8.55 7.73 -17.11
C TRP A 93 7.59 7.81 -15.92
N LEU A 94 8.08 7.77 -14.68
CA LEU A 94 7.22 7.72 -13.50
C LEU A 94 6.59 9.07 -13.17
N VAL A 95 7.28 10.18 -13.45
CA VAL A 95 6.72 11.53 -13.29
C VAL A 95 5.48 11.72 -14.18
N PRO A 96 5.55 11.58 -15.51
CA PRO A 96 4.37 11.74 -16.36
C PRO A 96 3.31 10.68 -16.06
N GLN A 97 3.69 9.44 -15.74
CA GLN A 97 2.74 8.40 -15.37
C GLN A 97 1.94 8.74 -14.11
N THR A 98 2.61 9.25 -13.08
CA THR A 98 1.95 9.66 -11.83
C THR A 98 1.06 10.89 -12.04
N VAL A 99 1.56 11.90 -12.76
CA VAL A 99 0.79 13.12 -13.08
C VAL A 99 -0.44 12.78 -13.93
N ASN A 100 -0.32 11.79 -14.83
CA ASN A 100 -1.43 11.35 -15.67
C ASN A 100 -2.57 10.67 -14.91
N ARG A 101 -2.32 10.19 -13.69
CA ARG A 101 -3.33 9.57 -12.82
C ARG A 101 -4.00 10.55 -11.85
N LEU A 102 -3.54 11.80 -11.81
CA LEU A 102 -4.18 12.86 -11.03
C LEU A 102 -5.50 13.34 -11.67
N ASP A 103 -6.44 13.75 -10.84
CA ASP A 103 -7.63 14.47 -11.29
C ASP A 103 -7.27 15.84 -11.90
N GLU A 104 -8.17 16.39 -12.71
CA GLU A 104 -7.95 17.66 -13.44
C GLU A 104 -7.54 18.81 -12.51
N GLN A 105 -8.20 18.96 -11.36
CA GLN A 105 -7.89 20.06 -10.45
C GLN A 105 -6.54 19.90 -9.77
N THR A 106 -6.20 18.69 -9.32
CA THR A 106 -4.89 18.44 -8.72
C THR A 106 -3.78 18.57 -9.77
N ARG A 107 -4.04 18.19 -11.01
CA ARG A 107 -3.11 18.40 -12.14
C ARG A 107 -2.91 19.88 -12.47
N MET A 108 -3.97 20.69 -12.42
CA MET A 108 -3.84 22.14 -12.58
C MET A 108 -3.00 22.75 -11.44
N LYS A 109 -3.25 22.35 -10.18
CA LYS A 109 -2.43 22.77 -9.03
C LYS A 109 -0.98 22.33 -9.15
N TRP A 110 -0.74 21.13 -9.64
CA TRP A 110 0.60 20.64 -9.96
C TRP A 110 1.28 21.55 -10.98
N GLN A 111 0.62 21.86 -12.09
CA GLN A 111 1.18 22.75 -13.11
C GLN A 111 1.48 24.15 -12.56
N LEU A 112 0.58 24.70 -11.74
CA LEU A 112 0.80 25.98 -11.06
C LEU A 112 2.02 25.94 -10.12
N SER A 113 2.28 24.80 -9.45
CA SER A 113 3.46 24.63 -8.58
C SER A 113 4.80 24.55 -9.33
N LEU A 114 4.76 24.26 -10.64
CA LEU A 114 5.93 24.30 -11.51
C LEU A 114 6.21 25.71 -12.05
N GLY A 115 5.20 26.60 -12.04
CA GLY A 115 5.32 27.96 -12.52
C GLY A 115 5.69 28.02 -14.00
N THR A 116 6.72 28.80 -14.35
CA THR A 116 7.21 28.99 -15.72
C THR A 116 8.45 28.14 -16.04
N THR A 117 8.82 27.20 -15.16
CA THR A 117 9.98 26.33 -15.39
C THR A 117 9.76 25.48 -16.64
N THR A 118 10.77 25.43 -17.50
CA THR A 118 10.82 24.61 -18.72
C THR A 118 11.66 23.34 -18.54
N GLU A 119 12.37 23.21 -17.42
CA GLU A 119 13.22 22.06 -17.13
C GLU A 119 12.39 20.82 -16.73
N PRO A 120 12.88 19.60 -17.07
CA PRO A 120 12.27 18.36 -16.63
C PRO A 120 12.16 18.28 -15.11
N THR A 121 11.00 17.84 -14.64
CA THR A 121 10.74 17.76 -13.20
C THR A 121 11.35 16.50 -12.59
N SER A 122 11.98 16.62 -11.43
CA SER A 122 12.49 15.48 -10.68
C SER A 122 11.37 14.69 -9.99
N LEU A 123 11.60 13.40 -9.76
CA LEU A 123 10.66 12.56 -9.02
C LEU A 123 10.40 13.10 -7.61
N ASP A 124 11.43 13.64 -6.94
CA ASP A 124 11.30 14.16 -5.57
C ASP A 124 10.36 15.38 -5.47
N ARG A 125 10.27 16.18 -6.55
CA ARG A 125 9.31 17.28 -6.61
C ARG A 125 7.87 16.78 -6.68
N VAL A 126 7.61 15.69 -7.42
CA VAL A 126 6.29 15.03 -7.44
C VAL A 126 5.95 14.44 -6.08
N LYS A 127 6.91 13.77 -5.42
CA LYS A 127 6.73 13.22 -4.06
C LYS A 127 6.29 14.31 -3.09
N SER A 128 7.07 15.40 -3.04
CA SER A 128 6.81 16.53 -2.14
C SER A 128 5.45 17.17 -2.37
N PHE A 129 5.04 17.30 -3.65
CA PHE A 129 3.72 17.82 -3.99
C PHE A 129 2.59 16.89 -3.55
N LEU A 130 2.72 15.58 -3.78
CA LEU A 130 1.71 14.60 -3.35
C LEU A 130 1.58 14.55 -1.83
N ASP A 131 2.69 14.57 -1.10
CA ASP A 131 2.70 14.61 0.36
C ASP A 131 2.02 15.89 0.89
N ALA A 132 2.37 17.05 0.33
CA ALA A 132 1.71 18.31 0.66
C ALA A 132 0.21 18.28 0.36
N ARG A 133 -0.19 17.64 -0.75
CA ARG A 133 -1.60 17.50 -1.12
C ARG A 133 -2.36 16.60 -0.16
N ILE A 134 -1.77 15.47 0.24
CA ILE A 134 -2.34 14.54 1.23
C ILE A 134 -2.57 15.28 2.55
N LEU A 135 -1.54 15.97 3.07
CA LEU A 135 -1.64 16.75 4.30
C LEU A 135 -2.71 17.85 4.21
N ALA A 136 -2.82 18.54 3.07
CA ALA A 136 -3.83 19.57 2.88
C ALA A 136 -5.26 19.00 2.86
N VAL A 137 -5.47 17.80 2.29
CA VAL A 137 -6.77 17.12 2.32
C VAL A 137 -7.10 16.67 3.74
N GLU A 138 -6.14 16.05 4.44
CA GLU A 138 -6.30 15.62 5.84
C GLU A 138 -6.65 16.82 6.74
N ALA A 139 -5.92 17.94 6.62
CA ALA A 139 -6.19 19.15 7.39
C ALA A 139 -7.57 19.75 7.06
N ALA A 140 -7.98 19.77 5.79
CA ALA A 140 -9.29 20.26 5.39
C ALA A 140 -10.44 19.41 5.95
N SER A 141 -10.24 18.09 6.11
CA SER A 141 -11.21 17.21 6.76
C SER A 141 -11.36 17.47 8.27
N CYS A 142 -10.38 18.09 8.91
CA CYS A 142 -10.43 18.43 10.34
C CYS A 142 -11.13 19.77 10.63
N ILE A 143 -11.42 20.60 9.62
CA ILE A 143 -12.09 21.90 9.83
C ILE A 143 -13.60 21.65 10.00
N PRO A 144 -14.19 21.92 11.18
CA PRO A 144 -15.64 21.88 11.33
C PRO A 144 -16.22 23.04 10.52
N VAL A 145 -16.94 22.72 9.44
CA VAL A 145 -17.71 23.72 8.69
C VAL A 145 -18.71 24.35 9.67
N PRO A 146 -18.72 25.68 9.85
CA PRO A 146 -19.78 26.34 10.61
C PRO A 146 -21.10 26.04 9.91
N ARG A 147 -21.97 25.26 10.55
CA ARG A 147 -23.34 25.08 10.09
C ARG A 147 -23.98 26.46 10.14
N SER A 148 -24.12 27.11 8.99
CA SER A 148 -24.96 28.29 8.86
C SER A 148 -26.35 27.92 9.38
N ALA A 149 -26.75 28.57 10.47
CA ALA A 149 -28.07 28.46 11.05
C ALA A 149 -29.09 29.03 10.04
N THR A 150 -29.87 28.15 9.43
CA THR A 150 -31.16 28.52 8.86
C THR A 150 -32.21 27.59 9.45
N SER A 151 -33.15 28.19 10.15
CA SER A 151 -34.10 27.58 11.07
C SER A 151 -35.29 26.91 10.36
N HIS A 152 -35.84 25.88 11.05
CA HIS A 152 -37.16 25.24 10.88
C HIS A 152 -37.36 24.45 9.58
N VAL A 153 -37.65 23.14 9.59
CA VAL A 153 -38.88 22.54 10.12
C VAL A 153 -38.61 21.15 10.72
N CYS A 154 -39.20 20.91 11.88
CA CYS A 154 -39.33 19.61 12.53
C CYS A 154 -40.37 18.77 11.77
N GLN A 155 -39.97 17.64 11.18
CA GLN A 155 -40.89 16.52 11.01
C GLN A 155 -40.27 15.27 11.62
N ARG A 156 -40.97 14.86 12.67
CA ARG A 156 -40.79 13.70 13.50
C ARG A 156 -41.14 12.47 12.66
N SER A 157 -40.16 11.64 12.33
CA SER A 157 -40.37 10.24 12.00
C SER A 157 -39.44 9.39 12.86
N GLN A 158 -40.05 8.71 13.82
CA GLN A 158 -39.40 7.64 14.58
C GLN A 158 -38.94 6.56 13.61
N SER A 159 -37.69 6.09 13.73
CA SER A 159 -37.29 4.75 13.32
C SER A 159 -35.89 4.40 13.83
N ARG A 160 -35.87 3.78 15.02
CA ARG A 160 -35.02 2.65 15.40
C ARG A 160 -33.49 2.79 15.17
N CYS A 161 -32.79 3.16 16.25
CA CYS A 161 -31.40 2.76 16.44
C CYS A 161 -31.33 1.22 16.43
N THR A 162 -30.76 0.64 15.38
CA THR A 162 -30.22 -0.73 15.42
C THR A 162 -28.71 -0.63 15.34
N SER A 163 -28.06 -0.98 16.45
CA SER A 163 -26.65 -1.26 16.55
C SER A 163 -26.22 -2.24 15.46
N TYR A 164 -25.42 -1.78 14.51
CA TYR A 164 -24.65 -2.68 13.66
C TYR A 164 -23.48 -3.21 14.48
N GLN A 165 -23.73 -4.32 15.20
CA GLN A 165 -22.67 -5.27 15.49
C GLN A 165 -22.28 -5.91 14.15
N GLN A 166 -21.20 -5.40 13.55
CA GLN A 166 -20.60 -6.03 12.40
C GLN A 166 -19.89 -7.29 12.89
N LYS A 167 -20.58 -8.42 12.75
CA LYS A 167 -20.04 -9.78 12.94
C LYS A 167 -18.87 -9.94 11.97
N ILE A 168 -17.65 -9.69 12.46
CA ILE A 168 -16.42 -10.04 11.75
C ILE A 168 -16.41 -11.57 11.66
N ARG A 169 -16.78 -12.12 10.50
CA ARG A 169 -16.35 -13.48 10.14
C ARG A 169 -14.86 -13.38 9.85
N PRO A 170 -14.02 -14.26 10.39
CA PRO A 170 -12.63 -14.32 9.96
C PRO A 170 -12.62 -14.83 8.52
N VAL A 171 -12.51 -13.91 7.56
CA VAL A 171 -12.07 -14.24 6.22
C VAL A 171 -10.62 -14.66 6.39
N LYS A 172 -10.35 -15.97 6.25
CA LYS A 172 -8.98 -16.48 6.20
C LYS A 172 -8.25 -15.69 5.11
N PRO A 173 -7.18 -14.94 5.44
CA PRO A 173 -6.40 -14.31 4.39
C PRO A 173 -5.74 -15.43 3.59
N ALA A 174 -6.14 -15.57 2.33
CA ALA A 174 -5.25 -16.17 1.36
C ALA A 174 -3.99 -15.29 1.39
N ILE A 175 -2.86 -15.87 1.79
CA ILE A 175 -1.57 -15.19 1.80
C ILE A 175 -1.25 -14.86 0.34
N PHE A 176 -1.71 -13.70 -0.08
CA PHE A 176 -1.38 -13.09 -1.34
C PHE A 176 -0.08 -12.32 -1.10
N VAL A 177 0.82 -12.36 -2.08
CA VAL A 177 2.20 -11.84 -2.11
C VAL A 177 2.39 -10.42 -1.52
N ARG A 178 1.29 -9.68 -1.30
CA ARG A 178 1.20 -8.37 -0.67
C ARG A 178 1.74 -8.31 0.77
N ASP A 179 1.64 -9.40 1.53
CA ASP A 179 2.05 -9.43 2.96
C ASP A 179 3.52 -9.83 3.20
N CYS A 180 4.25 -10.27 2.16
CA CYS A 180 5.65 -10.66 2.31
C CYS A 180 6.62 -9.47 2.43
N ILE A 181 6.24 -8.29 1.94
CA ILE A 181 7.15 -7.13 1.88
C ILE A 181 7.16 -6.36 3.21
N THR A 182 6.03 -6.32 3.94
CA THR A 182 5.96 -5.69 5.27
C THR A 182 6.62 -6.51 6.38
N PHE A 183 6.81 -7.82 6.21
CA PHE A 183 7.45 -8.67 7.23
C PHE A 183 8.98 -8.71 7.13
N SER A 184 9.55 -8.48 5.95
CA SER A 184 11.01 -8.51 5.74
C SER A 184 11.74 -7.33 6.41
N VAL A 185 11.08 -6.19 6.59
CA VAL A 185 11.64 -5.02 7.30
C VAL A 185 11.64 -5.20 8.82
N ALA A 186 10.76 -6.05 9.36
CA ALA A 186 10.64 -6.25 10.81
C ALA A 186 11.64 -7.28 11.40
N TYR A 187 12.21 -8.18 10.58
CA TYR A 187 13.10 -9.25 11.07
C TYR A 187 14.44 -9.35 10.33
N GLY A 188 14.74 -8.43 9.41
CA GLY A 188 15.97 -8.42 8.62
C GLY A 188 17.21 -7.81 9.28
N THR A 189 17.18 -7.51 10.58
CA THR A 189 18.37 -7.07 11.34
C THR A 189 18.48 -7.81 12.66
N ARG A 190 18.94 -9.05 12.61
CA ARG A 190 19.77 -9.62 13.69
C ARG A 190 20.57 -10.80 13.14
N THR A 191 21.87 -10.51 13.02
CA THR A 191 23.04 -11.41 12.94
C THR A 191 23.10 -12.40 11.81
#